data_AF-A0A409XRX2-F1
#
_entry.id   AF-A0A409XRX2-F1
#
_cell.length_a   1.000
_cell.length_b   1.000
_cell.length_c   1.000
_cell.angle_alpha   90.00
_cell.angle_beta   90.00
_cell.angle_gamma   90.00
#
_symmetry.space_group_name_H-M   'P 1'
#
loop_
_entity.id
_entity.type
_entity.pdbx_description
1 polymer ?
#
loop_
_entity_poly.entity_id
_entity_poly.type
_entity_poly.pdbx_seq_one_letter_code
_entity_poly.pdbx_strand_id
1 'polypeptide(L)'
;MPTSSPELMSDTNHSQSQKCRLGHAFDQPCSKKRRLFKSENIFENWSRFAAWKTRNGKIDIDWAEVLDKGIMWDSGSYGGQPRCKFREENCAVLEIFIETKKQVVSFEDDMQFFTSSSDRLDNLAKAMNQAAGNACSNDISSLKKEVLEYTTVCMPDNKLNPPILHCDFKAERGFVDVQFAHLLCLIKNCDAFDSNPEG
;
A
#
# COMPACT_ATOMS: atom_id res chain seq x y z
N MET A 1 26.80 -42.56 33.65
CA MET A 1 25.62 -42.75 32.78
C MET A 1 25.08 -41.38 32.43
N PRO A 2 24.90 -41.06 31.14
CA PRO A 2 24.58 -39.71 30.69
C PRO A 2 23.06 -39.48 30.73
N THR A 3 22.64 -38.33 31.26
CA THR A 3 21.26 -37.87 31.18
C THR A 3 21.14 -36.84 30.07
N SER A 4 20.30 -37.19 29.11
CA SER A 4 20.00 -36.52 27.85
C SER A 4 19.48 -35.09 28.02
N SER A 5 20.01 -34.19 27.19
CA SER A 5 19.43 -32.89 26.86
C SER A 5 18.14 -33.07 26.04
N PRO A 6 17.12 -32.20 26.20
CA PRO A 6 16.04 -32.10 25.24
C PRO A 6 16.36 -31.10 24.12
N GLU A 7 16.09 -31.54 22.90
CA GLU A 7 16.21 -30.81 21.64
C GLU A 7 15.27 -29.60 21.57
N LEU A 8 15.82 -28.45 21.16
CA LEU A 8 15.05 -27.36 20.56
C LEU A 8 14.78 -27.72 19.09
N MET A 9 13.52 -28.02 18.75
CA MET A 9 13.07 -28.03 17.36
C MET A 9 11.97 -26.98 17.14
N SER A 10 12.30 -26.08 16.21
CA SER A 10 11.45 -25.51 15.14
C SER A 10 10.11 -24.86 15.50
N ASP A 11 9.99 -23.55 15.20
CA ASP A 11 8.85 -23.02 14.47
C ASP A 11 9.17 -21.64 13.85
N THR A 12 9.57 -21.62 12.58
CA THR A 12 9.55 -20.40 11.74
C THR A 12 9.25 -20.79 10.30
N ASN A 13 8.00 -21.15 10.02
CA ASN A 13 7.50 -21.40 8.67
C ASN A 13 6.08 -20.81 8.47
N HIS A 14 5.88 -19.55 8.86
CA HIS A 14 4.60 -18.85 8.61
C HIS A 14 4.70 -17.63 7.69
N SER A 15 5.91 -17.22 7.25
CA SER A 15 6.07 -16.00 6.44
C SER A 15 6.06 -16.22 4.91
N GLN A 16 6.28 -17.44 4.42
CA GLN A 16 6.39 -17.67 2.96
C GLN A 16 5.06 -17.99 2.25
N SER A 17 4.02 -18.44 2.96
CA SER A 17 2.78 -18.91 2.33
C SER A 17 1.90 -17.78 1.74
N GLN A 18 1.97 -16.57 2.30
CA GLN A 18 1.18 -15.43 1.80
C GLN A 18 1.72 -14.84 0.48
N LYS A 19 3.03 -14.92 0.23
CA LYS A 19 3.64 -14.41 -1.01
C LYS A 19 3.24 -15.22 -2.25
N CYS A 20 2.97 -16.51 -2.10
CA CYS A 20 2.66 -17.39 -3.23
C CYS A 20 1.18 -17.38 -3.66
N ARG A 21 0.25 -16.90 -2.82
CA ARG A 21 -1.20 -16.96 -3.13
C ARG A 21 -1.68 -15.88 -4.10
N LEU A 22 -0.97 -14.76 -4.22
CA LEU A 22 -1.38 -13.64 -5.09
C LEU A 22 -0.82 -13.72 -6.52
N GLY A 23 0.32 -14.39 -6.74
CA GLY A 23 0.84 -14.63 -8.10
C GLY A 23 -0.17 -15.42 -8.96
N HIS A 24 -0.82 -16.43 -8.36
CA HIS A 24 -1.84 -17.23 -9.05
C HIS A 24 -3.16 -16.51 -9.33
N ALA A 25 -3.44 -15.36 -8.69
CA ALA A 25 -4.65 -14.59 -8.98
C ALA A 25 -4.57 -13.86 -10.34
N PHE A 26 -3.36 -13.65 -10.86
CA PHE A 26 -3.11 -13.05 -12.18
C PHE A 26 -3.06 -14.07 -13.32
N ASP A 27 -2.96 -15.37 -13.02
CA ASP A 27 -2.80 -16.45 -14.00
C ASP A 27 -4.12 -17.03 -14.54
N GLN A 28 -5.30 -16.53 -14.13
CA GLN A 28 -6.56 -17.04 -14.69
C GLN A 28 -6.85 -16.46 -16.09
N PRO A 29 -6.89 -17.27 -17.15
CA PRO A 29 -7.31 -16.81 -18.46
C PRO A 29 -8.83 -16.69 -18.47
N CYS A 30 -9.35 -15.48 -18.17
CA CYS A 30 -10.77 -15.20 -18.24
C CYS A 30 -11.21 -15.13 -19.72
N SER A 31 -11.57 -16.29 -20.25
CA SER A 31 -12.11 -16.41 -21.60
C SER A 31 -13.55 -15.91 -21.66
N LYS A 32 -13.80 -15.01 -22.63
CA LYS A 32 -15.11 -14.62 -23.19
C LYS A 32 -16.00 -13.71 -22.34
N LYS A 33 -15.77 -12.39 -22.46
CA LYS A 33 -16.81 -11.34 -22.50
C LYS A 33 -16.26 -10.04 -23.09
N ARG A 34 -15.89 -10.10 -24.38
CA ARG A 34 -15.59 -8.90 -25.19
C ARG A 34 -16.90 -8.34 -25.71
N ARG A 35 -17.32 -7.18 -25.21
CA ARG A 35 -17.95 -6.05 -25.93
C ARG A 35 -18.70 -5.20 -24.88
N LEU A 36 -18.32 -3.93 -24.76
CA LEU A 36 -18.94 -2.82 -23.98
C LEU A 36 -18.45 -2.46 -22.55
N PHE A 37 -17.41 -3.11 -21.99
CA PHE A 37 -16.89 -2.82 -20.63
C PHE A 37 -15.44 -2.29 -20.56
N LYS A 38 -14.93 -1.66 -21.63
CA LYS A 38 -13.46 -1.44 -21.77
C LYS A 38 -12.89 -0.27 -20.97
N SER A 39 -13.58 0.84 -20.73
CA SER A 39 -12.94 2.02 -20.13
C SER A 39 -12.75 1.94 -18.61
N GLU A 40 -13.68 1.33 -17.88
CA GLU A 40 -13.56 1.18 -16.41
C GLU A 40 -12.51 0.14 -16.00
N ASN A 41 -12.27 -0.89 -16.84
CA ASN A 41 -11.34 -1.97 -16.50
C ASN A 41 -9.86 -1.59 -16.71
N ILE A 42 -9.56 -0.64 -17.61
CA ILE A 42 -8.17 -0.28 -17.93
C ILE A 42 -7.48 0.35 -16.72
N PHE A 43 -8.15 1.22 -15.95
CA PHE A 43 -7.55 1.82 -14.75
C PHE A 43 -7.42 0.82 -13.59
N GLU A 44 -8.23 -0.24 -13.58
CA GLU A 44 -8.35 -1.16 -12.46
C GLU A 44 -7.07 -1.96 -12.22
N ASN A 45 -6.46 -2.50 -13.29
CA ASN A 45 -5.23 -3.29 -13.18
C ASN A 45 -4.07 -2.43 -12.63
N TRP A 46 -3.97 -1.20 -13.11
CA TRP A 46 -2.94 -0.24 -12.68
C TRP A 46 -3.16 0.22 -11.25
N SER A 47 -4.40 0.53 -10.88
CA SER A 47 -4.76 0.92 -9.51
C SER A 47 -4.51 -0.22 -8.52
N ARG A 48 -4.83 -1.47 -8.90
CA ARG A 48 -4.54 -2.67 -8.09
C ARG A 48 -3.03 -2.88 -7.91
N PHE A 49 -2.26 -2.71 -8.98
CA PHE A 49 -0.80 -2.79 -8.90
C PHE A 49 -0.25 -1.70 -7.98
N ALA A 50 -0.72 -0.46 -8.11
CA ALA A 50 -0.29 0.65 -7.27
C ALA A 50 -0.53 0.37 -5.78
N ALA A 51 -1.75 -0.04 -5.44
CA ALA A 51 -2.10 -0.45 -4.08
C ALA A 51 -1.22 -1.60 -3.58
N TRP A 52 -1.03 -2.66 -4.38
CA TRP A 52 -0.17 -3.78 -4.03
C TRP A 52 1.28 -3.36 -3.79
N LYS A 53 1.84 -2.50 -4.66
CA LYS A 53 3.24 -2.07 -4.58
C LYS A 53 3.49 -1.22 -3.34
N THR A 54 2.55 -0.34 -3.01
CA THR A 54 2.58 0.45 -1.78
C THR A 54 2.57 -0.42 -0.53
N ARG A 55 1.77 -1.49 -0.51
CA ARG A 55 1.72 -2.43 0.63
C ARG A 55 2.99 -3.26 0.81
N ASN A 56 3.66 -3.63 -0.28
CA ASN A 56 4.80 -4.54 -0.28
C ASN A 56 6.15 -3.84 -0.39
N GLY A 57 6.16 -2.51 -0.43
CA GLY A 57 7.35 -1.73 -0.79
C GLY A 57 7.38 -0.37 -0.10
N LYS A 58 7.63 0.68 -0.88
CA LYS A 58 7.68 2.06 -0.38
C LYS A 58 6.25 2.60 -0.23
N ILE A 59 6.01 3.27 0.90
CA ILE A 59 4.71 3.87 1.24
C ILE A 59 4.42 5.08 0.33
N ASP A 60 5.43 5.89 0.05
CA ASP A 60 5.29 7.15 -0.69
C ASP A 60 5.84 7.03 -2.12
N ILE A 61 5.04 6.47 -3.01
CA ILE A 61 5.34 6.42 -4.46
C ILE A 61 4.53 7.52 -5.15
N ASP A 62 5.21 8.46 -5.79
CA ASP A 62 4.55 9.40 -6.72
C ASP A 62 4.39 8.73 -8.09
N TRP A 63 3.18 8.25 -8.37
CA TRP A 63 2.89 7.58 -9.63
C TRP A 63 2.92 8.52 -10.83
N ALA A 64 2.76 9.84 -10.64
CA ALA A 64 2.92 10.80 -11.73
C ALA A 64 4.38 10.84 -12.20
N GLU A 65 5.33 10.92 -11.26
CA GLU A 65 6.76 10.89 -11.55
C GLU A 65 7.19 9.54 -12.17
N VAL A 66 6.69 8.42 -11.64
CA VAL A 66 6.98 7.08 -12.18
C VAL A 66 6.56 6.96 -13.64
N LEU A 67 5.35 7.43 -13.97
CA LEU A 67 4.85 7.39 -15.34
C LEU A 67 5.61 8.35 -16.25
N ASP A 68 5.86 9.58 -15.83
CA ASP A 68 6.61 10.59 -16.60
C ASP A 68 8.01 10.07 -16.96
N LYS A 69 8.82 9.71 -15.96
CA LYS A 69 10.20 9.23 -16.17
C LYS A 69 10.24 7.89 -16.90
N GLY A 70 9.27 7.02 -16.63
CA GLY A 70 9.13 5.74 -17.31
C GLY A 70 8.86 5.90 -18.81
N ILE A 71 7.95 6.79 -19.19
CA ILE A 71 7.64 7.08 -20.59
C ILE A 71 8.82 7.77 -21.27
N MET A 72 9.49 8.70 -20.60
CA MET A 72 10.74 9.31 -21.10
C MET A 72 11.81 8.23 -21.37
N TRP A 73 11.92 7.24 -20.48
CA TRP A 73 12.84 6.11 -20.65
C TRP A 73 12.51 5.24 -21.86
N ASP A 74 11.25 4.83 -22.01
CA ASP A 74 10.81 3.97 -23.12
C ASP A 74 10.82 4.70 -24.48
N SER A 75 10.52 6.00 -24.48
CA SER A 75 10.56 6.83 -25.70
C SER A 75 11.97 7.26 -26.12
N GLY A 76 12.97 7.08 -25.26
CA GLY A 76 14.33 7.57 -25.49
C GLY A 76 14.48 9.09 -25.40
N SER A 77 13.48 9.80 -24.83
CA SER A 77 13.47 11.25 -24.68
C SER A 77 13.94 11.66 -23.29
N TYR A 78 15.25 11.86 -23.12
CA TYR A 78 15.87 12.13 -21.81
C TYR A 78 16.04 13.62 -21.49
N GLY A 79 15.26 14.52 -22.10
CA GLY A 79 15.33 15.96 -21.83
C GLY A 79 16.70 16.59 -22.13
N GLY A 80 17.42 16.09 -23.14
CA GLY A 80 18.76 16.59 -23.52
C GLY A 80 19.93 16.02 -22.71
N GLN A 81 19.66 15.13 -21.75
CA GLN A 81 20.72 14.42 -21.02
C GLN A 81 21.15 13.12 -21.71
N PRO A 82 22.39 12.64 -21.48
CA PRO A 82 22.78 11.28 -21.87
C PRO A 82 21.97 10.22 -21.12
N ARG A 83 21.69 9.10 -21.79
CA ARG A 83 20.91 7.96 -21.23
C ARG A 83 21.47 7.45 -19.89
N CYS A 84 22.79 7.33 -19.75
CA CYS A 84 23.43 6.86 -18.51
C CYS A 84 23.13 7.79 -17.34
N LYS A 85 23.29 9.10 -17.53
CA LYS A 85 23.03 10.13 -16.53
C LYS A 85 21.56 10.15 -16.12
N PHE A 86 20.65 10.11 -17.09
CA PHE A 86 19.22 10.03 -16.82
C PHE A 86 18.86 8.79 -15.97
N ARG A 87 19.45 7.63 -16.30
CA ARG A 87 19.24 6.40 -15.52
C ARG A 87 19.78 6.52 -14.10
N GLU A 88 20.96 7.09 -13.91
CA GLU A 88 21.56 7.28 -12.59
C GLU A 88 20.70 8.20 -11.72
N GLU A 89 20.23 9.32 -12.26
CA GLU A 89 19.40 10.30 -11.54
C GLU A 89 18.00 9.73 -11.19
N ASN A 90 17.43 8.89 -12.06
CA ASN A 90 16.06 8.37 -11.92
C ASN A 90 16.00 6.87 -11.58
N CYS A 91 17.09 6.28 -11.08
CA CYS A 91 17.24 4.82 -10.97
C CYS A 91 16.09 4.16 -10.20
N ALA A 92 15.76 4.68 -9.02
CA ALA A 92 14.70 4.14 -8.18
C ALA A 92 13.30 4.25 -8.81
N VAL A 93 13.04 5.35 -9.51
CA VAL A 93 11.75 5.59 -10.21
C VAL A 93 11.62 4.63 -11.40
N LEU A 94 12.69 4.46 -12.17
CA LEU A 94 12.72 3.57 -13.31
C LEU A 94 12.60 2.09 -12.92
N GLU A 95 13.16 1.68 -11.78
CA GLU A 95 12.98 0.32 -11.27
C GLU A 95 11.50 0.00 -11.00
N ILE A 96 10.76 0.94 -10.41
CA ILE A 96 9.31 0.80 -10.16
C ILE A 96 8.55 0.72 -11.49
N PHE A 97 8.89 1.58 -12.46
CA PHE A 97 8.26 1.55 -13.77
C PHE A 97 8.51 0.22 -14.52
N ILE A 98 9.76 -0.25 -14.53
CA ILE A 98 10.13 -1.55 -15.14
C ILE A 98 9.39 -2.71 -14.48
N GLU A 99 9.21 -2.66 -13.16
CA GLU A 99 8.44 -3.67 -12.44
C GLU A 99 6.94 -3.61 -12.80
N THR A 100 6.38 -2.40 -12.89
CA THR A 100 5.00 -2.17 -13.35
C THR A 100 4.78 -2.81 -14.71
N LYS A 101 5.70 -2.55 -15.65
CA LYS A 101 5.69 -3.12 -17.00
C LYS A 101 5.72 -4.64 -17.03
N LYS A 102 6.40 -5.28 -16.08
CA LYS A 102 6.46 -6.75 -15.97
C LYS A 102 5.18 -7.36 -15.38
N GLN A 103 4.52 -6.64 -14.49
CA GLN A 103 3.41 -7.19 -13.68
C GLN A 103 2.03 -6.84 -14.25
N VAL A 104 1.91 -5.70 -14.94
CA VAL A 104 0.67 -5.31 -15.62
C VAL A 104 0.62 -6.01 -16.98
N VAL A 105 -0.15 -7.10 -17.08
CA VAL A 105 -0.22 -7.93 -18.30
C VAL A 105 -0.65 -7.13 -19.54
N SER A 106 -1.54 -6.15 -19.37
CA SER A 106 -2.05 -5.29 -20.44
C SER A 106 -1.20 -4.04 -20.69
N PHE A 107 0.01 -3.95 -20.14
CA PHE A 107 0.80 -2.72 -20.11
C PHE A 107 0.98 -2.08 -21.49
N GLU A 108 1.48 -2.83 -22.48
CA GLU A 108 1.79 -2.29 -23.81
C GLU A 108 0.52 -1.81 -24.53
N ASP A 109 -0.55 -2.61 -24.47
CA ASP A 109 -1.84 -2.27 -25.06
C ASP A 109 -2.48 -1.04 -24.40
N ASP A 110 -2.39 -0.95 -23.07
CA ASP A 110 -2.96 0.14 -22.27
C ASP A 110 -2.15 1.43 -22.43
N MET A 111 -0.82 1.34 -22.53
CA MET A 111 0.04 2.52 -22.64
C MET A 111 -0.21 3.31 -23.92
N GLN A 112 -0.55 2.65 -25.03
CA GLN A 112 -0.97 3.36 -26.23
C GLN A 112 -2.25 4.18 -25.99
N PHE A 113 -3.20 3.65 -25.22
CA PHE A 113 -4.42 4.36 -24.85
C PHE A 113 -4.12 5.57 -23.96
N PHE A 114 -3.23 5.42 -22.97
CA PHE A 114 -2.89 6.49 -22.03
C PHE A 114 -2.02 7.58 -22.66
N THR A 115 -1.02 7.23 -23.46
CA THR A 115 -0.13 8.20 -24.12
C THR A 115 -0.79 8.98 -25.26
N SER A 116 -1.95 8.52 -25.76
CA SER A 116 -2.69 9.23 -26.81
C SER A 116 -3.26 10.59 -26.37
N SER A 117 -3.31 10.88 -25.07
CA SER A 117 -3.80 12.15 -24.51
C SER A 117 -3.18 12.40 -23.14
N SER A 118 -2.62 13.60 -22.93
CA SER A 118 -2.06 14.02 -21.63
C SER A 118 -3.06 13.84 -20.50
N ASP A 119 -4.32 14.20 -20.72
CA ASP A 119 -5.37 14.11 -19.70
C ASP A 119 -5.61 12.67 -19.24
N ARG A 120 -5.45 11.69 -20.14
CA ARG A 120 -5.61 10.27 -19.80
C ARG A 120 -4.48 9.75 -18.93
N LEU A 121 -3.25 10.19 -19.22
CA LEU A 121 -2.09 9.86 -18.41
C LEU A 121 -2.18 10.51 -17.02
N ASP A 122 -2.61 11.76 -16.95
CA ASP A 122 -2.83 12.45 -15.67
C ASP A 122 -3.93 11.77 -14.85
N ASN A 123 -5.01 11.35 -15.49
CA ASN A 123 -6.07 10.59 -14.82
C ASN A 123 -5.59 9.23 -14.33
N LEU A 124 -4.69 8.56 -15.06
CA LEU A 124 -4.06 7.32 -14.62
C LEU A 124 -3.21 7.55 -13.37
N ALA A 125 -2.33 8.56 -13.42
CA ALA A 125 -1.49 8.93 -12.28
C ALA A 125 -2.33 9.23 -11.03
N LYS A 126 -3.41 10.02 -11.19
CA LYS A 126 -4.38 10.31 -10.10
C LYS A 126 -5.02 9.04 -9.56
N ALA A 127 -5.48 8.14 -10.42
CA ALA A 127 -6.11 6.89 -9.99
C ALA A 127 -5.13 6.00 -9.22
N MET A 128 -3.87 5.87 -9.68
CA MET A 128 -2.83 5.10 -9.01
C MET A 128 -2.44 5.71 -7.66
N ASN A 129 -2.25 7.03 -7.60
CA ASN A 129 -1.97 7.76 -6.35
C ASN A 129 -3.13 7.60 -5.35
N GLN A 130 -4.38 7.70 -5.82
CA GLN A 130 -5.56 7.48 -4.97
C GLN A 130 -5.61 6.04 -4.45
N ALA A 131 -5.31 5.05 -5.30
CA ALA A 131 -5.30 3.65 -4.90
C ALA A 131 -4.20 3.34 -3.87
N ALA A 132 -3.00 3.91 -4.06
CA ALA A 132 -1.91 3.85 -3.11
C ALA A 132 -2.29 4.49 -1.76
N GLY A 133 -2.82 5.72 -1.77
CA GLY A 133 -3.26 6.41 -0.56
C GLY A 133 -4.37 5.67 0.18
N ASN A 134 -5.33 5.09 -0.55
CA ASN A 134 -6.36 4.23 0.04
C ASN A 134 -5.76 2.97 0.67
N ALA A 135 -4.76 2.34 0.03
CA ALA A 135 -4.08 1.18 0.58
C ALA A 135 -3.39 1.53 1.91
N CYS A 136 -2.61 2.62 1.95
CA CYS A 136 -1.99 3.12 3.18
C CYS A 136 -3.02 3.40 4.28
N SER A 137 -4.09 4.13 3.93
CA SER A 137 -5.12 4.48 4.91
C SER A 137 -5.82 3.24 5.47
N ASN A 138 -6.09 2.25 4.64
CA ASN A 138 -6.71 1.01 5.07
C ASN A 138 -5.77 0.23 6.00
N ASP A 139 -4.49 0.12 5.66
CA ASP A 139 -3.51 -0.61 6.47
C ASP A 139 -3.29 0.07 7.84
N ILE A 140 -3.23 1.41 7.88
CA ILE A 140 -3.18 2.19 9.14
C ILE A 140 -4.46 1.98 9.95
N SER A 141 -5.63 1.97 9.28
CA SER A 141 -6.91 1.77 9.98
C SER A 141 -7.01 0.36 10.59
N SER A 142 -6.50 -0.68 9.92
CA SER A 142 -6.41 -2.01 10.52
C SER A 142 -5.43 -2.05 11.69
N LEU A 143 -4.32 -1.32 11.63
CA LEU A 143 -3.36 -1.25 12.73
C LEU A 143 -3.98 -0.64 13.99
N LYS A 144 -4.85 0.37 13.87
CA LYS A 144 -5.58 0.93 15.01
C LYS A 144 -6.27 -0.17 15.82
N LYS A 145 -6.97 -1.09 15.14
CA LYS A 145 -7.68 -2.19 15.80
C LYS A 145 -6.70 -3.13 16.52
N GLU A 146 -5.63 -3.54 15.85
CA GLU A 146 -4.61 -4.43 16.45
C GLU A 146 -3.93 -3.79 17.66
N VAL A 147 -3.60 -2.49 17.60
CA VAL A 147 -3.01 -1.77 18.74
C VAL A 147 -4.00 -1.67 19.90
N LEU A 148 -5.28 -1.41 19.64
CA LEU A 148 -6.31 -1.38 20.68
C LEU A 148 -6.50 -2.76 21.31
N GLU A 149 -6.54 -3.83 20.51
CA GLU A 149 -6.61 -5.21 21.02
C GLU A 149 -5.40 -5.55 21.90
N TYR A 150 -4.18 -5.18 21.47
CA TYR A 150 -2.97 -5.35 22.27
C TYR A 150 -3.02 -4.54 23.57
N THR A 151 -3.42 -3.27 23.49
CA THR A 151 -3.54 -2.38 24.66
C THR A 151 -4.53 -2.96 25.67
N THR A 152 -5.64 -3.52 25.19
CA THR A 152 -6.63 -4.21 26.02
C THR A 152 -5.96 -5.30 26.87
N VAL A 153 -5.10 -6.14 26.28
CA VAL A 153 -4.38 -7.22 27.00
C VAL A 153 -3.37 -6.67 28.02
N CYS A 154 -2.82 -5.48 27.79
CA CYS A 154 -1.88 -4.86 28.71
C CYS A 154 -2.55 -4.13 29.88
N MET A 155 -3.87 -3.87 29.82
CA MET A 155 -4.61 -3.21 30.89
C MET A 155 -4.87 -4.17 32.06
N PRO A 156 -4.86 -3.69 33.32
CA PRO A 156 -5.03 -4.54 34.51
C PRO A 156 -6.34 -5.33 34.56
N ASP A 157 -7.40 -4.81 33.91
CA ASP A 157 -8.75 -5.39 33.85
C ASP A 157 -9.05 -6.07 32.50
N ASN A 158 -8.06 -6.14 31.61
CA ASN A 158 -8.17 -6.62 30.23
C ASN A 158 -9.30 -5.93 29.43
N LYS A 159 -9.54 -4.63 29.68
CA LYS A 159 -10.62 -3.88 29.03
C LYS A 159 -10.18 -2.47 28.67
N LEU A 160 -10.62 -2.00 27.51
CA LEU A 160 -10.57 -0.58 27.15
C LEU A 160 -11.85 0.11 27.58
N ASN A 161 -11.74 1.39 27.91
CA ASN A 161 -12.87 2.25 28.22
C ASN A 161 -12.82 3.52 27.35
N PRO A 162 -13.67 3.63 26.33
CA PRO A 162 -14.77 2.74 25.95
C PRO A 162 -14.31 1.42 25.29
N PRO A 163 -15.16 0.36 25.26
CA PRO A 163 -14.85 -0.88 24.55
C PRO A 163 -14.63 -0.65 23.05
N ILE A 164 -13.78 -1.47 22.42
CA ILE A 164 -13.56 -1.44 20.97
C ILE A 164 -14.89 -1.74 20.26
N LEU A 165 -15.47 -0.73 19.64
CA LEU A 165 -16.61 -0.91 18.74
C LEU A 165 -16.10 -1.59 17.46
N HIS A 166 -16.68 -2.73 17.11
CA HIS A 166 -16.33 -3.46 15.88
C HIS A 166 -16.87 -2.81 14.59
N CYS A 167 -17.25 -1.54 14.64
CA CYS A 167 -17.93 -0.86 13.56
C CYS A 167 -16.96 0.06 12.81
N ASP A 168 -16.62 -0.30 11.57
CA ASP A 168 -15.77 0.51 10.68
C ASP A 168 -16.55 1.65 9.98
N PHE A 169 -17.51 2.28 10.66
CA PHE A 169 -18.27 3.37 10.04
C PHE A 169 -17.34 4.57 9.79
N LYS A 170 -17.41 5.12 8.57
CA LYS A 170 -16.64 6.32 8.19
C LYS A 170 -16.85 7.50 9.16
N ALA A 171 -18.03 7.61 9.76
CA ALA A 171 -18.38 8.65 10.73
C ALA A 171 -17.67 8.50 12.09
N GLU A 172 -17.14 7.31 12.40
CA GLU A 172 -16.41 7.01 13.64
C GLU A 172 -14.88 7.01 13.41
N ARG A 173 -14.43 7.43 12.22
CA ARG A 173 -13.00 7.58 11.90
C ARG A 173 -12.44 8.80 12.62
N GLY A 174 -11.92 8.57 13.83
CA GLY A 174 -11.19 9.51 14.66
C GLY A 174 -10.57 8.82 15.87
N PHE A 175 -9.78 9.54 16.67
CA PHE A 175 -9.30 9.08 17.97
C PHE A 175 -10.29 9.48 19.06
N VAL A 176 -11.52 8.97 18.98
CA VAL A 176 -12.56 9.21 20.00
C VAL A 176 -12.21 8.49 21.32
N ASP A 177 -11.32 7.50 21.26
CA ASP A 177 -10.82 6.77 22.41
C ASP A 177 -9.75 7.59 23.13
N VAL A 178 -10.09 8.11 24.32
CA VAL A 178 -9.21 8.92 25.17
C VAL A 178 -7.94 8.16 25.55
N GLN A 179 -8.02 6.84 25.76
CA GLN A 179 -6.85 6.03 26.13
C GLN A 179 -5.89 5.90 24.94
N PHE A 180 -6.43 5.77 23.74
CA PHE A 180 -5.62 5.79 22.52
C PHE A 180 -5.04 7.17 22.19
N ALA A 181 -5.81 8.24 22.40
CA ALA A 181 -5.33 9.60 22.26
C ALA A 181 -4.20 9.91 23.24
N HIS A 182 -4.29 9.42 24.48
CA HIS A 182 -3.21 9.51 25.47
C HIS A 182 -1.95 8.74 25.04
N LEU A 183 -2.10 7.52 24.47
CA LEU A 183 -0.98 6.75 23.92
C LEU A 183 -0.26 7.45 22.75
N LEU A 184 -1.01 8.19 21.93
CA LEU A 184 -0.47 8.98 20.83
C LEU A 184 0.01 10.37 21.26
N CYS A 185 -0.25 10.77 22.50
CA CYS A 185 0.16 12.06 23.01
C CYS A 185 1.68 12.09 23.19
N LEU A 186 2.33 13.14 22.68
CA LEU A 186 3.74 13.35 22.95
C LEU A 186 3.92 13.58 24.46
N ILE A 187 4.95 12.96 25.07
CA ILE A 187 5.20 13.03 26.53
C ILE A 187 5.08 14.45 27.11
N LYS A 188 5.61 15.45 26.39
CA LYS A 188 5.56 16.87 26.79
C LYS A 188 4.14 17.47 26.88
N ASN A 189 3.15 16.81 26.31
CA ASN A 189 1.76 17.23 26.26
C ASN A 189 0.85 16.33 27.11
N CYS A 190 1.38 15.29 27.77
CA CYS A 190 0.58 14.40 28.62
C CYS A 190 -0.09 15.18 29.76
N ASP A 191 0.63 16.04 30.48
CA ASP A 191 0.04 16.82 31.59
C ASP A 191 -1.11 17.73 31.13
N ALA A 192 -0.99 18.30 29.93
CA ALA A 192 -2.02 19.14 29.33
C ALA A 192 -3.23 18.31 28.87
N PHE A 193 -2.98 17.11 28.34
CA PHE A 193 -4.02 16.16 27.95
C PHE A 193 -4.77 15.61 29.17
N ASP A 194 -4.06 15.22 30.23
CA ASP A 194 -4.66 14.72 31.48
C ASP A 194 -5.52 15.77 32.17
N SER A 195 -5.17 17.05 32.01
CA SER A 195 -5.94 18.18 32.53
C SER A 195 -7.22 18.47 31.75
N ASN A 196 -7.27 18.14 30.45
CA ASN A 196 -8.46 18.28 29.60
C ASN A 196 -8.43 17.25 28.44
N PRO A 197 -8.88 16.01 28.69
CA PRO A 197 -8.76 14.93 27.70
C PRO A 197 -9.74 15.04 26.53
N GLU A 198 -10.78 15.87 26.62
CA GLU A 198 -11.79 16.04 25.56
C GLU A 198 -11.51 17.20 24.60
N GLY A 199 -10.61 18.13 24.97
CA GLY A 199 -10.26 19.31 24.16
C GLY A 199 -11.32 20.40 24.20
#